data_AF-A0A3M2GNX8-F1
#
_entry.id   AF-A0A3M2GNX8-F1
#
_cell.length_a   1.000
_cell.length_b   1.000
_cell.length_c   1.000
_cell.angle_alpha   90.00
_cell.angle_beta   90.00
_cell.angle_gamma   90.00
#
_symmetry.space_group_name_H-M   'P 1'
#
loop_
_entity.id
_entity.type
_entity.pdbx_description
1 polymer ?
#
loop_
_entity_poly.entity_id
_entity_poly.type
_entity_poly.pdbx_seq_one_letter_code
_entity_poly.pdbx_strand_id
1 'polypeptide(L)'
;GVAYVANWRLAADPGGYGALFDGGVRPLDHLWSLAIEEQFYLVVPLAVTLLGRLRGRSALGVLAAAVGANLVAVVVWWGDADAYLVTPVRAGEILAGAVLVVAARRRRVLTRLAPLAPVAALATLALFVTAAQDDAVVVRGLVPGVGVVWAVLVAGAVAGGPLTRALSWPPLRWLGRRSYAVYLVHWPLIVLTDWSAPVVVVVTGAVAELSGRLLEDPVRAGTLVRRPLRVFAPAMAAVCVVAVGAGALVSSPRLVPDAAAVAAPPAWFTASAPASGTAPVAPVSAGSSPAPTPPAAPGDVGPRAVAPEVAERVRDPDHPDGPPLIGLLGDSTAGFLAEALRARADTDHSAAVVLDGVWGCSPVMREGMSWRTVRSVRDELHFDIACRSAAEDELASREPAPDLVVVVDHGTVLLDHRRPDGTWASLLDADLAADLTASYTALVDAVTARGARVVLTTAPPAAWPEDPSSDPDRAAAYAAIVHALEDPPAVVVVDTAAILASHPDLDRRPDGVHLAPDAVAGLADLLLPRLVELAGAPAEG
;
A
#
# COMPACT_ATOMS: atom_id res chain seq x y z
N GLY A 1 -11.08 -8.84 13.88
CA GLY A 1 -12.01 -7.94 14.58
C GLY A 1 -12.38 -8.45 15.96
N VAL A 2 -13.34 -9.37 16.06
CA VAL A 2 -14.02 -9.76 17.32
C VAL A 2 -13.10 -10.29 18.43
N ALA A 3 -12.04 -11.03 18.08
CA ALA A 3 -11.07 -11.54 19.05
C ALA A 3 -9.95 -10.54 19.38
N TYR A 4 -10.01 -9.31 18.87
CA TYR A 4 -8.96 -8.29 19.02
C TYR A 4 -7.57 -8.74 18.57
N VAL A 5 -7.47 -9.56 17.52
CA VAL A 5 -6.19 -10.02 16.93
C VAL A 5 -6.01 -9.60 15.47
N ALA A 6 -6.77 -8.60 15.02
CA ALA A 6 -6.76 -8.18 13.60
C ALA A 6 -5.36 -7.73 13.15
N ASN A 7 -4.66 -6.97 14.00
CA ASN A 7 -3.31 -6.51 13.73
C ASN A 7 -2.30 -7.66 13.61
N TRP A 8 -2.42 -8.71 14.43
CA TRP A 8 -1.54 -9.89 14.38
C TRP A 8 -1.81 -10.78 13.19
N ARG A 9 -3.06 -10.84 12.73
CA ARG A 9 -3.39 -11.51 11.47
C ARG A 9 -2.73 -10.79 10.30
N LEU A 10 -2.89 -9.47 10.22
CA LEU A 10 -2.31 -8.67 9.15
C LEU A 10 -0.77 -8.65 9.21
N ALA A 11 -0.18 -8.64 10.40
CA ALA A 11 1.28 -8.77 10.56
C ALA A 11 1.80 -10.16 10.15
N ALA A 12 0.92 -11.15 10.01
CA ALA A 12 1.25 -12.47 9.49
C ALA A 12 0.93 -12.61 7.99
N ASP A 13 0.26 -11.63 7.38
CA ASP A 13 -0.01 -11.62 5.94
C ASP A 13 1.29 -11.21 5.19
N PRO A 14 1.66 -11.90 4.08
CA PRO A 14 2.85 -11.56 3.30
C PRO A 14 2.73 -10.14 2.71
N GLY A 15 3.63 -9.23 3.10
CA GLY A 15 3.63 -7.81 2.69
C GLY A 15 3.31 -6.83 3.84
N GLY A 16 3.03 -7.34 5.04
CA GLY A 16 2.95 -6.53 6.25
C GLY A 16 1.87 -5.44 6.17
N TYR A 17 2.21 -4.21 6.58
CA TYR A 17 1.28 -3.07 6.44
C TYR A 17 1.02 -2.68 4.97
N GLY A 18 2.00 -2.88 4.07
CA GLY A 18 1.88 -2.55 2.64
C GLY A 18 0.85 -3.42 1.92
N ALA A 19 0.71 -4.69 2.33
CA ALA A 19 -0.29 -5.62 1.81
C ALA A 19 -1.75 -5.12 1.94
N LEU A 20 -2.03 -4.16 2.83
CA LEU A 20 -3.34 -3.50 2.94
C LEU A 20 -3.73 -2.71 1.67
N PHE A 21 -2.74 -2.38 0.85
CA PHE A 21 -2.87 -1.54 -0.34
C PHE A 21 -2.52 -2.30 -1.62
N ASP A 22 -1.82 -3.44 -1.52
CA ASP A 22 -1.29 -4.20 -2.67
C ASP A 22 -2.19 -5.37 -3.13
N GLY A 23 -3.12 -5.86 -2.29
CA GLY A 23 -4.00 -6.98 -2.63
C GLY A 23 -5.41 -6.80 -2.08
N GLY A 24 -6.40 -6.66 -2.97
CA GLY A 24 -7.85 -6.68 -2.66
C GLY A 24 -8.24 -6.03 -1.33
N VAL A 25 -8.38 -4.70 -1.31
CA VAL A 25 -8.63 -3.94 -0.08
C VAL A 25 -9.87 -4.46 0.66
N ARG A 26 -9.73 -4.98 1.89
CA ARG A 26 -10.88 -5.54 2.61
C ARG A 26 -11.57 -4.45 3.44
N PRO A 27 -12.92 -4.44 3.51
CA PRO A 27 -13.68 -3.41 4.24
C PRO A 27 -13.41 -3.30 5.74
N LEU A 28 -12.75 -4.28 6.33
CA LEU A 28 -12.53 -4.37 7.78
C LEU A 28 -11.05 -4.30 8.16
N ASP A 29 -10.16 -4.09 7.21
CA ASP A 29 -8.72 -4.15 7.46
C ASP A 29 -8.24 -2.98 8.33
N HIS A 30 -8.86 -1.80 8.21
CA HIS A 30 -8.61 -0.67 9.11
C HIS A 30 -8.86 -1.00 10.58
N LEU A 31 -9.58 -2.07 10.95
CA LEU A 31 -9.81 -2.43 12.36
C LEU A 31 -8.55 -2.93 13.10
N TRP A 32 -7.38 -3.01 12.44
CA TRP A 32 -6.12 -3.39 13.06
C TRP A 32 -5.73 -2.48 14.23
N SER A 33 -5.84 -1.15 14.08
CA SER A 33 -5.41 -0.21 15.13
C SER A 33 -6.36 -0.28 16.34
N LEU A 34 -7.65 -0.51 16.08
CA LEU A 34 -8.65 -0.72 17.12
C LEU A 34 -8.36 -2.00 17.93
N ALA A 35 -7.86 -3.06 17.29
CA ALA A 35 -7.47 -4.28 18.00
C ALA A 35 -6.33 -4.01 18.99
N ILE A 36 -5.36 -3.17 18.64
CA ILE A 36 -4.25 -2.76 19.53
C ILE A 36 -4.78 -1.99 20.74
N GLU A 37 -5.68 -1.03 20.50
CA GLU A 37 -6.32 -0.23 21.56
C GLU A 37 -7.09 -1.12 22.56
N GLU A 38 -7.89 -2.06 22.06
CA GLU A 38 -8.68 -2.97 22.89
C GLU A 38 -7.81 -3.95 23.68
N GLN A 39 -6.74 -4.48 23.09
CA GLN A 39 -5.74 -5.28 23.82
C GLN A 39 -5.16 -4.49 25.01
N PHE A 40 -4.84 -3.20 24.81
CA PHE A 40 -4.34 -2.35 25.89
C PHE A 40 -5.39 -2.14 26.99
N TYR A 41 -6.65 -1.86 26.62
CA TYR A 41 -7.74 -1.66 27.58
C TYR A 41 -8.16 -2.91 28.33
N LEU A 42 -7.89 -4.10 27.81
CA LEU A 42 -8.06 -5.35 28.56
C LEU A 42 -6.91 -5.58 29.55
N VAL A 43 -5.66 -5.41 29.10
CA VAL A 43 -4.47 -5.77 29.88
C VAL A 43 -4.22 -4.79 31.02
N VAL A 44 -4.25 -3.48 30.76
CA VAL A 44 -3.81 -2.48 31.76
C VAL A 44 -4.71 -2.41 32.99
N PRO A 45 -6.05 -2.33 32.90
CA PRO A 45 -6.93 -2.34 34.07
C PRO A 45 -6.80 -3.64 34.88
N LEU A 46 -6.64 -4.79 34.22
CA LEU A 46 -6.44 -6.07 34.91
C LEU A 46 -5.10 -6.10 35.66
N ALA A 47 -4.02 -5.64 35.03
CA ALA A 47 -2.70 -5.53 35.65
C ALA A 47 -2.73 -4.57 36.85
N VAL A 48 -3.35 -3.40 36.71
CA VAL A 48 -3.48 -2.41 37.78
C VAL A 48 -4.35 -2.92 38.93
N THR A 49 -5.45 -3.64 38.67
CA THR A 49 -6.31 -4.19 39.73
C THR A 49 -5.64 -5.35 40.47
N LEU A 50 -4.96 -6.25 39.75
CA LEU A 50 -4.25 -7.39 40.35
C LEU A 50 -3.05 -6.93 41.18
N LEU A 51 -2.25 -6.00 40.68
CA LEU A 51 -1.07 -5.46 41.37
C LEU A 51 -1.43 -4.38 42.39
N GLY A 52 -2.55 -3.67 42.20
CA GLY A 52 -3.18 -2.74 43.14
C GLY A 52 -3.54 -3.40 44.48
N ARG A 53 -4.00 -4.66 44.42
CA ARG A 53 -4.24 -5.49 45.61
C ARG A 53 -2.96 -5.85 46.39
N LEU A 54 -1.77 -5.66 45.79
CA LEU A 54 -0.50 -6.10 46.36
C LEU A 54 0.37 -4.98 46.95
N ARG A 55 0.11 -3.67 46.68
CA ARG A 55 0.62 -2.47 47.40
C ARG A 55 0.27 -1.16 46.67
N GLY A 56 0.04 -0.06 47.41
CA GLY A 56 -0.37 1.26 46.89
C GLY A 56 0.62 2.03 45.97
N ARG A 57 1.79 1.45 45.63
CA ARG A 57 2.76 1.97 44.64
C ARG A 57 2.74 1.20 43.32
N SER A 58 1.88 0.19 43.19
CA SER A 58 1.89 -0.76 42.07
C SER A 58 1.61 -0.13 40.72
N ALA A 59 0.66 0.81 40.60
CA ALA A 59 0.30 1.40 39.31
C ALA A 59 1.48 2.12 38.60
N LEU A 60 2.36 2.78 39.36
CA LEU A 60 3.58 3.38 38.81
C LEU A 60 4.59 2.32 38.36
N GLY A 61 4.71 1.24 39.11
CA GLY A 61 5.56 0.10 38.74
C GLY A 61 5.06 -0.62 37.49
N VAL A 62 3.74 -0.83 37.35
CA VAL A 62 3.12 -1.38 36.13
C VAL A 62 3.40 -0.48 34.95
N LEU A 63 3.19 0.82 35.11
CA LEU A 63 3.39 1.77 34.03
C LEU A 63 4.86 1.84 33.61
N ALA A 64 5.79 1.85 34.58
CA ALA A 64 7.22 1.82 34.29
C ALA A 64 7.64 0.51 33.60
N ALA A 65 7.12 -0.64 34.04
CA ALA A 65 7.37 -1.92 33.40
C ALA A 65 6.81 -1.98 31.97
N ALA A 66 5.60 -1.44 31.74
CA ALA A 66 4.99 -1.37 30.42
C ALA A 66 5.76 -0.45 29.47
N VAL A 67 6.24 0.70 29.96
CA VAL A 67 7.15 1.58 29.19
C VAL A 67 8.47 0.86 28.88
N GLY A 68 9.06 0.15 29.85
CA GLY A 68 10.28 -0.64 29.62
C GLY A 68 10.07 -1.72 28.57
N ALA A 69 8.97 -2.47 28.64
CA ALA A 69 8.62 -3.50 27.66
C ALA A 69 8.39 -2.91 26.26
N ASN A 70 7.73 -1.75 26.16
CA ASN A 70 7.56 -1.03 24.90
C ASN A 70 8.91 -0.62 24.29
N LEU A 71 9.82 -0.05 25.08
CA LEU A 71 11.16 0.33 24.60
C LEU A 71 11.97 -0.87 24.12
N VAL A 72 11.91 -2.00 24.85
CA VAL A 72 12.55 -3.25 24.40
C VAL A 72 11.93 -3.73 23.08
N ALA A 73 10.59 -3.69 22.95
CA ALA A 73 9.94 -4.06 21.70
C ALA A 73 10.35 -3.16 20.53
N VAL A 74 10.44 -1.84 20.73
CA VAL A 74 10.91 -0.90 19.70
C VAL A 74 12.34 -1.24 19.24
N VAL A 75 13.21 -1.66 20.15
CA VAL A 75 14.59 -2.08 19.80
C VAL A 75 14.58 -3.43 19.06
N VAL A 76 13.78 -4.39 19.51
CA VAL A 76 13.70 -5.73 18.90
C VAL A 76 13.18 -5.67 17.46
N TRP A 77 12.21 -4.78 17.21
CA TRP A 77 11.56 -4.61 15.90
C TRP A 77 12.14 -3.42 15.12
N TRP A 78 13.33 -2.96 15.48
CA TRP A 78 13.95 -1.82 14.82
C TRP A 78 14.32 -2.15 13.37
N GLY A 79 13.90 -1.32 12.43
CA GLY A 79 14.16 -1.53 11.00
C GLY A 79 13.20 -2.52 10.33
N ASP A 80 12.29 -3.13 11.08
CA ASP A 80 11.29 -4.07 10.55
C ASP A 80 10.02 -3.33 10.12
N ALA A 81 9.55 -3.59 8.90
CA ALA A 81 8.31 -3.00 8.38
C ALA A 81 7.06 -3.49 9.14
N ASP A 82 7.09 -4.74 9.64
CA ASP A 82 5.98 -5.33 10.39
C ASP A 82 5.81 -4.69 11.78
N ALA A 83 6.82 -3.97 12.27
CA ALA A 83 6.76 -3.18 13.50
C ALA A 83 5.56 -2.22 13.54
N TYR A 84 5.05 -1.82 12.36
CA TYR A 84 3.86 -0.99 12.21
C TYR A 84 2.60 -1.62 12.81
N LEU A 85 2.43 -2.94 12.70
CA LEU A 85 1.25 -3.68 13.12
C LEU A 85 1.40 -4.34 14.51
N VAL A 86 2.62 -4.34 15.05
CA VAL A 86 2.97 -5.05 16.29
C VAL A 86 2.53 -4.25 17.53
N THR A 87 1.64 -4.83 18.34
CA THR A 87 1.06 -4.17 19.52
C THR A 87 2.12 -3.63 20.50
N PRO A 88 3.14 -4.41 20.93
CA PRO A 88 4.16 -3.89 21.84
C PRO A 88 4.90 -2.64 21.37
N VAL A 89 5.10 -2.46 20.05
CA VAL A 89 5.75 -1.29 19.46
C VAL A 89 4.80 -0.09 19.48
N ARG A 90 3.55 -0.30 19.05
CA ARG A 90 2.48 0.72 18.99
C ARG A 90 1.93 1.16 20.33
N ALA A 91 2.07 0.34 21.37
CA ALA A 91 1.60 0.68 22.72
C ALA A 91 2.20 1.97 23.28
N GLY A 92 3.34 2.44 22.75
CA GLY A 92 4.06 3.64 23.20
C GLY A 92 3.20 4.91 23.20
N GLU A 93 2.34 5.09 22.19
CA GLU A 93 1.46 6.27 22.09
C GLU A 93 0.41 6.29 23.21
N ILE A 94 -0.24 5.15 23.44
CA ILE A 94 -1.23 4.97 24.51
C ILE A 94 -0.55 5.09 25.89
N LEU A 95 0.65 4.52 26.03
CA LEU A 95 1.47 4.62 27.25
C LEU A 95 1.88 6.06 27.56
N ALA A 96 2.23 6.87 26.55
CA ALA A 96 2.53 8.29 26.74
C ALA A 96 1.32 9.04 27.34
N GLY A 97 0.11 8.73 26.87
CA GLY A 97 -1.15 9.22 27.46
C GLY A 97 -1.33 8.75 28.91
N ALA A 98 -1.09 7.48 29.20
CA ALA A 98 -1.18 6.94 30.56
C ALA A 98 -0.17 7.60 31.53
N VAL A 99 1.06 7.84 31.08
CA VAL A 99 2.09 8.60 31.81
C VAL A 99 1.62 10.02 32.06
N LEU A 100 1.06 10.69 31.05
CA LEU A 100 0.53 12.04 31.19
C LEU A 100 -0.57 12.10 32.26
N VAL A 101 -1.51 11.15 32.29
CA VAL A 101 -2.60 11.12 33.30
C VAL A 101 -2.03 11.07 34.71
N VAL A 102 -1.01 10.22 34.94
CA VAL A 102 -0.37 10.10 36.25
C VAL A 102 0.41 11.37 36.60
N ALA A 103 1.14 11.94 35.64
CA ALA A 103 1.93 13.16 35.83
C ALA A 103 1.04 14.39 36.05
N ALA A 104 -0.09 14.48 35.35
CA ALA A 104 -1.06 15.58 35.40
C ALA A 104 -1.76 15.71 36.76
N ARG A 105 -1.74 14.66 37.61
CA ARG A 105 -2.13 14.78 39.03
C ARG A 105 -1.35 15.88 39.75
N ARG A 106 -0.13 16.16 39.30
CA ARG A 106 0.65 17.32 39.71
C ARG A 106 0.36 18.46 38.72
N ARG A 107 -0.56 19.36 39.06
CA ARG A 107 -0.96 20.51 38.21
C ARG A 107 0.22 21.29 37.62
N ARG A 108 1.36 21.36 38.33
CA ARG A 108 2.60 21.99 37.85
C ARG A 108 3.15 21.38 36.54
N VAL A 109 2.90 20.09 36.27
CA VAL A 109 3.33 19.44 35.02
C VAL A 109 2.54 20.02 33.85
N LEU A 110 1.21 20.11 33.98
CA LEU A 110 0.36 20.70 32.93
C LEU A 110 0.77 22.14 32.62
N THR A 111 1.00 22.96 33.65
CA THR A 111 1.41 24.37 33.44
C THR A 111 2.81 24.51 32.83
N ARG A 112 3.70 23.53 33.03
CA ARG A 112 5.04 23.51 32.41
C ARG A 112 5.02 23.04 30.97
N LEU A 113 4.13 22.11 30.62
CA LEU A 113 4.01 21.58 29.26
C LEU A 113 3.12 22.45 28.35
N ALA A 114 2.16 23.18 28.92
CA ALA A 114 1.23 24.02 28.16
C ALA A 114 1.89 24.99 27.17
N PRO A 115 3.02 25.67 27.49
CA PRO A 115 3.71 26.55 26.54
C PRO A 115 4.28 25.82 25.32
N LEU A 116 4.53 24.50 25.40
CA LEU A 116 5.05 23.69 24.30
C LEU A 116 3.96 23.18 23.37
N ALA A 117 2.68 23.31 23.75
CA ALA A 117 1.57 22.77 23.00
C ALA A 117 1.39 23.36 21.58
N PRO A 118 1.67 24.65 21.31
CA PRO A 118 1.67 25.16 19.93
C PRO A 118 2.74 24.49 19.06
N VAL A 119 3.94 24.25 19.62
CA VAL A 119 5.02 23.53 18.92
C VAL A 119 4.61 22.09 18.65
N ALA A 120 3.99 21.43 19.64
CA ALA A 120 3.46 20.08 19.46
C ALA A 120 2.34 20.02 18.41
N ALA A 121 1.48 21.05 18.35
CA ALA A 121 0.44 21.17 17.33
C ALA A 121 1.04 21.33 15.92
N LEU A 122 2.06 22.19 15.77
CA LEU A 122 2.77 22.38 14.51
C LEU A 122 3.53 21.12 14.11
N ALA A 123 4.19 20.43 15.05
CA ALA A 123 4.86 19.16 14.79
C ALA A 123 3.85 18.08 14.36
N THR A 124 2.68 18.04 15.00
CA THR A 124 1.59 17.13 14.61
C THR A 124 1.10 17.45 13.20
N LEU A 125 0.87 18.73 12.88
CA LEU A 125 0.47 19.15 11.54
C LEU A 125 1.54 18.84 10.49
N ALA A 126 2.82 19.09 10.81
CA ALA A 126 3.93 18.75 9.95
C ALA A 126 3.95 17.24 9.68
N LEU A 127 3.85 16.41 10.72
CA LEU A 127 3.72 14.95 10.57
C LEU A 127 2.54 14.58 9.66
N PHE A 128 1.35 15.17 9.83
CA PHE A 128 0.21 14.87 8.96
C PHE A 128 0.41 15.29 7.49
N VAL A 129 1.21 16.32 7.23
CA VAL A 129 1.43 16.87 5.87
C VAL A 129 2.63 16.21 5.19
N THR A 130 3.67 15.84 5.94
CA THR A 130 4.93 15.35 5.39
C THR A 130 5.10 13.84 5.50
N ALA A 131 4.31 13.16 6.36
CA ALA A 131 4.49 11.73 6.54
C ALA A 131 3.94 10.95 5.35
N ALA A 132 4.81 10.21 4.67
CA ALA A 132 4.44 9.25 3.64
C ALA A 132 4.01 7.91 4.26
N GLN A 133 3.30 7.06 3.50
CA GLN A 133 2.82 5.78 4.02
C GLN A 133 3.96 4.80 4.37
N ASP A 134 5.14 4.97 3.76
CA ASP A 134 6.36 4.19 4.00
C ASP A 134 7.30 4.84 5.02
N ASP A 135 6.78 5.71 5.88
CA ASP A 135 7.64 6.63 6.63
C ASP A 135 8.60 5.93 7.58
N ALA A 136 9.85 6.37 7.44
CA ALA A 136 10.96 6.17 8.35
C ALA A 136 10.61 6.36 9.84
N VAL A 137 9.54 7.09 10.19
CA VAL A 137 9.11 7.31 11.58
C VAL A 137 8.74 5.99 12.28
N VAL A 138 8.13 5.05 11.55
CA VAL A 138 7.73 3.75 12.13
C VAL A 138 8.88 2.76 12.09
N VAL A 139 9.52 2.63 10.92
CA VAL A 139 10.65 1.71 10.69
C VAL A 139 11.87 2.10 11.54
N ARG A 140 12.11 3.40 11.77
CA ARG A 140 13.18 3.91 12.66
C ARG A 140 12.72 4.08 14.11
N GLY A 141 11.66 3.38 14.54
CA GLY A 141 11.27 3.28 15.95
C GLY A 141 10.91 4.60 16.64
N LEU A 142 10.52 5.64 15.88
CA LEU A 142 10.19 6.97 16.43
C LEU A 142 8.73 7.09 16.90
N VAL A 143 7.93 6.02 16.78
CA VAL A 143 6.53 5.95 17.20
C VAL A 143 6.29 6.43 18.65
N PRO A 144 7.08 6.01 19.66
CA PRO A 144 6.88 6.53 21.02
C PRO A 144 7.10 8.05 21.11
N GLY A 145 7.98 8.61 20.27
CA GLY A 145 8.22 10.05 20.18
C GLY A 145 6.98 10.83 19.72
N VAL A 146 6.23 10.30 18.75
CA VAL A 146 4.95 10.86 18.31
C VAL A 146 3.94 10.87 19.48
N GLY A 147 3.88 9.77 20.23
CA GLY A 147 3.07 9.68 21.45
C GLY A 147 3.38 10.78 22.47
N VAL A 148 4.66 11.11 22.66
CA VAL A 148 5.09 12.21 23.56
C VAL A 148 4.65 13.57 23.03
N VAL A 149 4.77 13.82 21.72
CA VAL A 149 4.28 15.06 21.09
C VAL A 149 2.78 15.23 21.33
N TRP A 150 1.99 14.18 21.09
CA TRP A 150 0.55 14.22 21.33
C TRP A 150 0.20 14.36 22.82
N ALA A 151 0.97 13.75 23.73
CA ALA A 151 0.79 13.96 25.16
C ALA A 151 1.02 15.43 25.57
N VAL A 152 2.01 16.11 24.99
CA VAL A 152 2.25 17.55 25.21
C VAL A 152 1.09 18.38 24.66
N LEU A 153 0.58 18.03 23.47
CA LEU A 153 -0.59 18.69 22.87
C LEU A 153 -1.83 18.57 23.78
N VAL A 154 -2.11 17.36 24.28
CA VAL A 154 -3.20 17.10 25.24
C VAL A 154 -2.99 17.88 26.54
N ALA A 155 -1.76 17.93 27.07
CA ALA A 155 -1.46 18.69 28.28
C ALA A 155 -1.81 20.18 28.11
N GLY A 156 -1.49 20.79 26.97
CA GLY A 156 -1.86 22.16 26.65
C GLY A 156 -3.37 22.35 26.46
N ALA A 157 -4.04 21.42 25.78
CA ALA A 157 -5.49 21.48 25.61
C ALA A 157 -6.24 21.44 26.95
N VAL A 158 -5.74 20.67 27.93
CA VAL A 158 -6.32 20.55 29.28
C VAL A 158 -5.93 21.71 30.21
N ALA A 159 -4.75 22.30 30.01
CA ALA A 159 -4.28 23.43 30.83
C ALA A 159 -5.09 24.73 30.60
N GLY A 160 -5.81 24.83 29.49
CA GLY A 160 -6.54 26.03 29.08
C GLY A 160 -5.71 26.94 28.18
N GLY A 161 -6.34 27.98 27.61
CA GLY A 161 -5.66 29.01 26.81
C GLY A 161 -6.09 29.06 25.34
N PRO A 162 -5.29 29.69 24.47
CA PRO A 162 -5.63 29.89 23.05
C PRO A 162 -5.84 28.58 22.29
N LEU A 163 -4.98 27.58 22.53
CA LEU A 163 -5.10 26.27 21.90
C LEU A 163 -6.41 25.57 22.30
N THR A 164 -6.75 25.56 23.60
CA THR A 164 -8.03 25.03 24.07
C THR A 164 -9.20 25.72 23.40
N ARG A 165 -9.16 27.04 23.22
CA ARG A 165 -10.22 27.79 22.51
C ARG A 165 -10.34 27.37 21.05
N ALA A 166 -9.21 27.23 20.35
CA ALA A 166 -9.19 26.77 18.96
C ALA A 166 -9.76 25.34 18.83
N LEU A 167 -9.27 24.39 19.65
CA LEU A 167 -9.73 23.01 19.65
C LEU A 167 -11.16 22.84 20.19
N SER A 168 -11.69 23.85 20.88
CA SER A 168 -13.09 23.88 21.36
C SER A 168 -14.09 24.33 20.31
N TRP A 169 -13.67 24.55 19.06
CA TRP A 169 -14.57 24.87 17.95
C TRP A 169 -15.63 23.75 17.79
N PRO A 170 -16.93 24.08 17.66
CA PRO A 170 -17.99 23.06 17.70
C PRO A 170 -17.84 21.90 16.71
N PRO A 171 -17.40 22.10 15.45
CA PRO A 171 -17.15 21.00 14.51
C PRO A 171 -16.05 20.05 14.97
N LEU A 172 -14.94 20.55 15.52
CA LEU A 172 -13.85 19.70 16.05
C LEU A 172 -14.32 18.90 17.27
N ARG A 173 -15.10 19.53 18.16
CA ARG A 173 -15.69 18.85 19.30
C ARG A 173 -16.70 17.79 18.87
N TRP A 174 -17.49 18.09 17.84
CA TRP A 174 -18.43 17.14 17.26
C TRP A 174 -17.68 15.94 16.68
N LEU A 175 -16.66 16.17 15.87
CA LEU A 175 -15.83 15.13 15.27
C LEU A 175 -15.16 14.27 16.35
N GLY A 176 -14.57 14.89 17.38
CA GLY A 176 -13.95 14.17 18.49
C GLY A 176 -14.94 13.28 19.25
N ARG A 177 -16.19 13.73 19.43
CA ARG A 177 -17.26 12.94 20.07
C ARG A 177 -17.73 11.75 19.24
N ARG A 178 -17.60 11.82 17.91
CA ARG A 178 -18.07 10.78 16.96
C ARG A 178 -16.93 10.01 16.29
N SER A 179 -15.69 10.26 16.72
CA SER A 179 -14.46 9.69 16.17
C SER A 179 -14.51 8.17 16.03
N TYR A 180 -15.07 7.47 17.01
CA TYR A 180 -15.23 6.02 16.97
C TYR A 180 -16.12 5.54 15.80
N ALA A 181 -17.32 6.10 15.64
CA ALA A 181 -18.19 5.70 14.51
C ALA A 181 -17.67 6.19 13.17
N VAL A 182 -17.05 7.37 13.12
CA VAL A 182 -16.35 7.85 11.92
C VAL A 182 -15.27 6.84 11.52
N TYR A 183 -14.45 6.40 12.47
CA TYR A 183 -13.40 5.40 12.25
C TYR A 183 -13.97 4.09 11.70
N LEU A 184 -15.05 3.58 12.27
CA LEU A 184 -15.65 2.33 11.82
C LEU A 184 -16.20 2.41 10.39
N VAL A 185 -16.84 3.53 10.02
CA VAL A 185 -17.68 3.62 8.81
C VAL A 185 -16.93 4.15 7.59
N HIS A 186 -15.99 5.09 7.78
CA HIS A 186 -15.36 5.78 6.65
C HIS A 186 -14.68 4.80 5.68
N TRP A 187 -13.92 3.83 6.21
CA TRP A 187 -13.14 2.91 5.38
C TRP A 187 -13.99 1.96 4.52
N PRO A 188 -14.99 1.23 5.07
CA PRO A 188 -15.91 0.47 4.24
C PRO A 188 -16.56 1.29 3.13
N LEU A 189 -16.94 2.55 3.40
CA LEU A 189 -17.53 3.41 2.38
C LEU A 189 -16.54 3.79 1.28
N ILE A 190 -15.26 3.96 1.62
CA ILE A 190 -14.20 4.23 0.65
C ILE A 190 -13.97 3.03 -0.26
N VAL A 191 -13.91 1.82 0.31
CA VAL A 191 -13.49 0.63 -0.46
C VAL A 191 -14.64 -0.11 -1.13
N LEU A 192 -15.88 0.09 -0.67
CA LEU A 192 -17.07 -0.55 -1.25
C LEU A 192 -17.85 0.35 -2.21
N THR A 193 -17.50 1.63 -2.34
CA THR A 193 -18.24 2.57 -3.19
C THR A 193 -17.30 3.42 -4.04
N ASP A 194 -17.75 3.79 -5.23
CA ASP A 194 -17.03 4.71 -6.12
C ASP A 194 -17.50 6.17 -5.92
N TRP A 195 -17.84 6.52 -4.67
CA TRP A 195 -18.34 7.85 -4.34
C TRP A 195 -17.19 8.86 -4.26
N SER A 196 -17.49 10.11 -4.62
CA SER A 196 -16.55 11.21 -4.43
C SER A 196 -16.26 11.46 -2.95
N ALA A 197 -15.04 11.93 -2.64
CA ALA A 197 -14.63 12.22 -1.27
C ALA A 197 -15.66 13.04 -0.45
N PRO A 198 -16.29 14.11 -0.99
CA PRO A 198 -17.30 14.86 -0.27
C PRO A 198 -18.52 14.02 0.11
N VAL A 199 -18.96 13.13 -0.77
CA VAL A 199 -20.09 12.23 -0.51
C VAL A 199 -19.73 11.25 0.60
N VAL A 200 -18.55 10.62 0.53
CA VAL A 200 -18.06 9.71 1.58
C VAL A 200 -17.98 10.42 2.94
N VAL A 201 -17.46 11.64 2.99
CA VAL A 201 -17.36 12.44 4.22
C VAL A 201 -18.75 12.75 4.79
N VAL A 202 -19.69 13.20 3.95
CA VAL A 202 -21.06 13.52 4.37
C VAL A 202 -21.78 12.28 4.88
N VAL A 203 -21.71 11.16 4.17
CA VAL A 203 -22.39 9.91 4.56
C VAL A 203 -21.76 9.34 5.83
N THR A 204 -20.43 9.32 5.93
CA THR A 204 -19.72 8.94 7.16
C THR A 204 -20.19 9.78 8.34
N GLY A 205 -20.27 11.10 8.17
CA GLY A 205 -20.72 12.01 9.21
C GLY A 205 -22.18 11.79 9.60
N ALA A 206 -23.06 11.52 8.64
CA ALA A 206 -24.47 11.24 8.88
C ALA A 206 -24.65 9.92 9.65
N VAL A 207 -23.96 8.85 9.23
CA VAL A 207 -24.00 7.54 9.90
C VAL A 207 -23.40 7.64 11.31
N ALA A 208 -22.29 8.34 11.48
CA ALA A 208 -21.69 8.59 12.78
C ALA A 208 -22.60 9.46 13.68
N GLU A 209 -23.34 10.41 13.10
CA GLU A 209 -24.31 11.22 13.84
C GLU A 209 -25.50 10.37 14.32
N LEU A 210 -25.97 9.47 13.49
CA LEU A 210 -27.07 8.56 13.83
C LEU A 210 -26.63 7.52 14.87
N SER A 211 -25.48 6.87 14.66
CA SER A 211 -24.87 5.92 15.60
C SER A 211 -24.71 6.54 16.99
N GLY A 212 -24.10 7.73 17.04
CA GLY A 212 -23.82 8.34 18.34
C GLY A 212 -25.09 8.75 19.09
N ARG A 213 -26.17 9.18 18.43
CA ARG A 213 -27.44 9.51 19.10
C ARG A 213 -28.22 8.28 19.54
N LEU A 214 -28.25 7.24 18.70
CA LEU A 214 -29.11 6.07 18.91
C LEU A 214 -28.45 4.97 19.75
N LEU A 215 -27.13 4.84 19.68
CA LEU A 215 -26.37 3.76 20.33
C LEU A 215 -25.38 4.32 21.35
N GLU A 216 -24.45 5.17 20.94
CA GLU A 216 -23.28 5.50 21.80
C GLU A 216 -23.64 6.39 22.98
N ASP A 217 -24.38 7.49 22.76
CA ASP A 217 -24.81 8.40 23.84
C ASP A 217 -25.68 7.68 24.88
N PRO A 218 -26.69 6.87 24.51
CA PRO A 218 -27.45 6.12 25.51
C PRO A 218 -26.65 5.00 26.22
N VAL A 219 -25.66 4.37 25.56
CA VAL A 219 -24.71 3.47 26.25
C VAL A 219 -23.84 4.25 27.24
N ARG A 220 -23.29 5.39 26.83
CA ARG A 220 -22.41 6.26 27.64
C ARG A 220 -23.14 6.89 28.83
N ALA A 221 -24.42 7.24 28.66
CA ALA A 221 -25.30 7.69 29.73
C ALA A 221 -25.78 6.55 30.63
N GLY A 222 -25.46 5.29 30.29
CA GLY A 222 -25.85 4.10 31.03
C GLY A 222 -27.35 3.76 30.95
N THR A 223 -28.12 4.42 30.08
CA THR A 223 -29.57 4.18 29.96
C THR A 223 -29.87 2.84 29.30
N LEU A 224 -28.99 2.39 28.39
CA LEU A 224 -29.02 1.06 27.78
C LEU A 224 -28.41 -0.02 28.67
N VAL A 225 -27.32 0.29 29.39
CA VAL A 225 -26.60 -0.65 30.27
C VAL A 225 -27.37 -0.94 31.57
N ARG A 226 -28.23 -0.02 32.02
CA ARG A 226 -29.13 -0.21 33.18
C ARG A 226 -30.36 -1.08 32.86
N ARG A 227 -30.61 -1.43 31.60
CA ARG A 227 -31.63 -2.43 31.27
C ARG A 227 -31.09 -3.82 31.66
N PRO A 228 -31.90 -4.71 32.24
CA PRO A 228 -31.41 -6.00 32.74
C PRO A 228 -30.70 -6.77 31.61
N LEU A 229 -29.62 -7.49 31.95
CA LEU A 229 -28.84 -8.38 31.06
C LEU A 229 -29.72 -9.23 30.13
N ARG A 230 -30.96 -9.54 30.54
CA ARG A 230 -31.98 -10.26 29.77
C ARG A 230 -32.47 -9.56 28.50
N VAL A 231 -32.28 -8.24 28.36
CA VAL A 231 -32.63 -7.45 27.16
C VAL A 231 -31.38 -7.16 26.32
N PHE A 232 -30.23 -6.97 26.97
CA PHE A 232 -28.96 -6.66 26.30
C PHE A 232 -28.30 -7.89 25.69
N ALA A 233 -28.36 -9.04 26.37
CA ALA A 233 -27.83 -10.31 25.89
C ALA A 233 -28.45 -10.80 24.57
N PRO A 234 -29.79 -10.78 24.36
CA PRO A 234 -30.36 -11.18 23.07
C PRO A 234 -30.06 -10.17 21.95
N ALA A 235 -29.92 -8.88 22.24
CA ALA A 235 -29.53 -7.87 21.25
C ALA A 235 -28.06 -8.03 20.84
N MET A 236 -27.15 -8.24 21.79
CA MET A 236 -25.75 -8.56 21.50
C MET A 236 -25.60 -9.94 20.87
N ALA A 237 -26.38 -10.94 21.27
CA ALA A 237 -26.41 -12.23 20.60
C ALA A 237 -26.94 -12.10 19.17
N ALA A 238 -27.96 -11.28 18.93
CA ALA A 238 -28.45 -10.99 17.58
C ALA A 238 -27.40 -10.25 16.74
N VAL A 239 -26.70 -9.25 17.30
CA VAL A 239 -25.58 -8.57 16.62
C VAL A 239 -24.42 -9.52 16.36
N CYS A 240 -24.06 -10.38 17.32
CA CYS A 240 -23.04 -11.41 17.13
C CYS A 240 -23.48 -12.47 16.11
N VAL A 241 -24.76 -12.88 16.08
CA VAL A 241 -25.31 -13.81 15.09
C VAL A 241 -25.40 -13.17 13.72
N VAL A 242 -25.70 -11.88 13.64
CA VAL A 242 -25.67 -11.11 12.38
C VAL A 242 -24.23 -10.87 11.94
N ALA A 243 -23.28 -10.62 12.85
CA ALA A 243 -21.87 -10.43 12.53
C ALA A 243 -21.18 -11.75 12.17
N VAL A 244 -21.52 -12.85 12.85
CA VAL A 244 -21.07 -14.21 12.52
C VAL A 244 -21.79 -14.71 11.27
N GLY A 245 -23.06 -14.38 11.08
CA GLY A 245 -23.85 -14.70 9.90
C GLY A 245 -23.38 -13.93 8.67
N ALA A 246 -23.14 -12.62 8.79
CA ALA A 246 -22.51 -11.80 7.76
C ALA A 246 -21.06 -12.23 7.53
N GLY A 247 -20.32 -12.57 8.59
CA GLY A 247 -18.98 -13.16 8.49
C GLY A 247 -18.97 -14.48 7.73
N ALA A 248 -19.95 -15.36 7.99
CA ALA A 248 -20.15 -16.63 7.30
C ALA A 248 -20.68 -16.45 5.86
N LEU A 249 -21.46 -15.39 5.60
CA LEU A 249 -21.88 -15.01 4.25
C LEU A 249 -20.70 -14.47 3.43
N VAL A 250 -19.86 -13.64 4.05
CA VAL A 250 -18.61 -13.07 3.50
C VAL A 250 -17.47 -14.11 3.45
N SER A 251 -17.61 -15.27 4.09
CA SER A 251 -16.71 -16.41 3.89
C SER A 251 -17.36 -17.54 3.10
N SER A 252 -18.56 -17.31 2.55
CA SER A 252 -19.18 -18.24 1.61
C SER A 252 -18.62 -17.98 0.20
N PRO A 253 -18.01 -18.99 -0.46
CA PRO A 253 -17.38 -18.82 -1.78
C PRO A 253 -18.38 -18.61 -2.92
N ARG A 254 -19.64 -18.31 -2.62
CA ARG A 254 -20.73 -18.12 -3.59
C ARG A 254 -21.32 -16.71 -3.62
N LEU A 255 -20.99 -15.86 -2.63
CA LEU A 255 -21.57 -14.51 -2.46
C LEU A 255 -20.51 -13.42 -2.31
N VAL A 256 -19.25 -13.80 -2.11
CA VAL A 256 -18.12 -12.90 -2.32
C VAL A 256 -17.74 -13.08 -3.79
N PRO A 257 -17.99 -12.11 -4.68
CA PRO A 257 -17.21 -12.06 -5.92
C PRO A 257 -15.74 -12.09 -5.47
N ASP A 258 -14.87 -12.85 -6.15
CA ASP A 258 -13.48 -13.09 -5.74
C ASP A 258 -12.89 -11.89 -5.00
N ALA A 259 -12.10 -12.09 -3.94
CA ALA A 259 -11.50 -10.97 -3.22
C ALA A 259 -10.70 -10.01 -4.13
N ALA A 260 -10.44 -10.40 -5.38
CA ALA A 260 -9.96 -9.60 -6.51
C ALA A 260 -10.97 -8.54 -7.06
N ALA A 261 -12.25 -8.60 -6.70
CA ALA A 261 -13.36 -7.81 -7.28
C ALA A 261 -13.99 -6.83 -6.26
N VAL A 262 -13.31 -6.51 -5.17
CA VAL A 262 -13.60 -5.26 -4.46
C VAL A 262 -13.14 -4.15 -5.40
N ALA A 263 -14.06 -3.27 -5.79
CA ALA A 263 -13.79 -2.16 -6.70
C ALA A 263 -12.49 -1.46 -6.31
N ALA A 264 -11.61 -1.21 -7.28
CA ALA A 264 -10.43 -0.40 -7.08
C ALA A 264 -10.85 0.88 -6.33
N PRO A 265 -10.13 1.28 -5.26
CA PRO A 265 -10.54 2.44 -4.49
C PRO A 265 -10.65 3.66 -5.41
N PRO A 266 -11.63 4.55 -5.19
CA PRO A 266 -11.92 5.64 -6.11
C PRO A 266 -10.68 6.51 -6.33
N ALA A 267 -10.48 7.04 -7.55
CA ALA A 267 -9.22 7.67 -7.97
C ALA A 267 -8.68 8.80 -7.08
N TRP A 268 -9.56 9.48 -6.31
CA TRP A 268 -9.15 10.50 -5.33
C TRP A 268 -8.42 9.92 -4.12
N PHE A 269 -8.65 8.64 -3.82
CA PHE A 269 -8.02 7.91 -2.73
C PHE A 269 -6.56 7.55 -3.09
N THR A 270 -6.33 7.08 -4.31
CA THR A 270 -4.98 6.78 -4.83
C THR A 270 -4.19 8.06 -5.13
N ALA A 271 -4.85 9.14 -5.55
CA ALA A 271 -4.22 10.46 -5.74
C ALA A 271 -3.69 11.13 -4.45
N SER A 272 -3.99 10.57 -3.28
CA SER A 272 -3.56 11.08 -1.97
C SER A 272 -2.37 10.33 -1.36
N ALA A 273 -1.92 9.22 -1.98
CA ALA A 273 -0.58 8.70 -1.72
C ALA A 273 0.41 9.76 -2.22
N PRO A 274 1.37 10.23 -1.41
CA PRO A 274 2.29 11.24 -1.88
C PRO A 274 3.03 10.69 -3.09
N ALA A 275 2.87 11.38 -4.22
CA ALA A 275 3.93 11.47 -5.20
C ALA A 275 5.21 11.79 -4.42
N SER A 276 6.16 10.86 -4.44
CA SER A 276 7.47 10.99 -3.82
C SER A 276 8.09 12.31 -4.29
N GLY A 277 7.97 13.34 -3.45
CA GLY A 277 8.19 14.71 -3.89
C GLY A 277 9.65 15.08 -4.01
N THR A 278 10.00 15.74 -5.11
CA THR A 278 10.84 16.95 -5.04
C THR A 278 10.12 18.10 -5.74
N ALA A 279 10.03 19.22 -5.05
CA ALA A 279 8.97 20.23 -5.10
C ALA A 279 8.97 21.17 -6.33
N PRO A 280 7.86 21.89 -6.59
CA PRO A 280 7.66 22.77 -7.74
C PRO A 280 8.10 24.21 -7.48
N VAL A 281 8.65 24.87 -8.51
CA VAL A 281 8.80 26.33 -8.57
C VAL A 281 7.57 26.93 -9.25
N ALA A 282 6.82 27.76 -8.53
CA ALA A 282 5.63 28.49 -9.00
C ALA A 282 5.99 29.81 -9.73
N PRO A 283 5.02 30.63 -10.18
CA PRO A 283 4.05 30.41 -11.25
C PRO A 283 4.05 31.58 -12.28
N VAL A 284 3.56 31.35 -13.51
CA VAL A 284 3.07 32.45 -14.37
C VAL A 284 1.71 32.08 -14.98
N SER A 285 0.69 32.77 -14.44
CA SER A 285 -0.62 33.17 -14.95
C SER A 285 -1.31 32.45 -16.13
N ALA A 286 -2.48 31.89 -15.77
CA ALA A 286 -3.82 32.13 -16.34
C ALA A 286 -4.05 31.97 -17.85
N GLY A 287 -4.62 30.82 -18.21
CA GLY A 287 -5.50 30.62 -19.36
C GLY A 287 -6.51 29.52 -19.02
N SER A 288 -7.79 29.87 -18.97
CA SER A 288 -8.92 29.01 -18.63
C SER A 288 -9.14 27.83 -19.61
N SER A 289 -9.32 26.61 -19.09
CA SER A 289 -10.00 25.50 -19.79
C SER A 289 -10.58 24.45 -18.81
N PRO A 290 -11.60 23.68 -19.23
CA PRO A 290 -12.63 23.12 -18.35
C PRO A 290 -12.23 21.82 -17.65
N ALA A 291 -12.98 21.49 -16.61
CA ALA A 291 -12.80 20.33 -15.73
C ALA A 291 -12.79 18.98 -16.49
N PRO A 292 -11.98 18.00 -16.05
CA PRO A 292 -11.96 16.66 -16.64
C PRO A 292 -13.20 15.86 -16.23
N THR A 293 -13.80 15.18 -17.21
CA THR A 293 -14.88 14.20 -17.05
C THR A 293 -14.31 12.91 -16.42
N PRO A 294 -15.02 12.28 -15.47
CA PRO A 294 -14.57 11.01 -14.86
C PRO A 294 -14.52 9.86 -15.88
N PRO A 295 -13.59 8.89 -15.74
CA PRO A 295 -13.49 7.75 -16.64
C PRO A 295 -14.66 6.77 -16.44
N ALA A 296 -15.13 6.18 -17.55
CA ALA A 296 -16.18 5.19 -17.57
C ALA A 296 -15.68 3.78 -17.16
N ALA A 297 -16.62 2.98 -16.65
CA ALA A 297 -16.44 1.59 -16.21
C ALA A 297 -15.96 0.65 -17.35
N PRO A 298 -15.34 -0.51 -17.02
CA PRO A 298 -14.70 -1.38 -18.00
C PRO A 298 -15.75 -2.07 -18.87
N GLY A 299 -15.73 -1.74 -20.16
CA GLY A 299 -16.67 -2.20 -21.18
C GLY A 299 -16.55 -1.43 -22.49
N ASP A 300 -16.06 -0.19 -22.43
CA ASP A 300 -15.74 0.63 -23.60
C ASP A 300 -14.23 0.98 -23.59
N VAL A 301 -13.39 0.04 -24.05
CA VAL A 301 -11.96 0.35 -24.27
C VAL A 301 -11.83 1.04 -25.64
N GLY A 302 -12.10 2.35 -25.64
CA GLY A 302 -11.43 3.23 -26.59
C GLY A 302 -9.93 3.33 -26.25
N PRO A 303 -9.08 3.69 -27.21
CA PRO A 303 -7.63 3.82 -26.99
C PRO A 303 -7.34 4.69 -25.77
N ARG A 304 -6.59 4.17 -24.79
CA ARG A 304 -6.10 4.94 -23.64
C ARG A 304 -5.00 5.87 -24.13
N ALA A 305 -5.41 7.06 -24.55
CA ALA A 305 -4.52 8.09 -25.05
C ALA A 305 -3.48 8.48 -23.99
N VAL A 306 -2.23 8.60 -24.42
CA VAL A 306 -1.19 9.34 -23.71
C VAL A 306 -1.73 10.74 -23.38
N ALA A 307 -1.35 11.32 -22.23
CA ALA A 307 -1.77 12.68 -21.88
C ALA A 307 -1.56 13.60 -23.10
N PRO A 308 -2.56 14.41 -23.53
CA PRO A 308 -2.52 15.12 -24.81
C PRO A 308 -1.23 15.92 -25.00
N GLU A 309 -0.73 16.50 -23.91
CA GLU A 309 0.51 17.29 -23.87
C GLU A 309 1.79 16.49 -24.16
N VAL A 310 1.79 15.18 -23.90
CA VAL A 310 2.88 14.25 -24.21
C VAL A 310 2.67 13.67 -25.62
N ALA A 311 1.43 13.35 -26.01
CA ALA A 311 1.11 12.91 -27.36
C ALA A 311 1.49 13.96 -28.43
N GLU A 312 1.31 15.25 -28.15
CA GLU A 312 1.68 16.36 -29.05
C GLU A 312 3.20 16.61 -29.15
N ARG A 313 4.03 15.94 -28.36
CA ARG A 313 5.49 16.19 -28.32
C ARG A 313 6.33 14.98 -28.65
N VAL A 314 5.79 13.79 -28.43
CA VAL A 314 6.48 12.51 -28.66
C VAL A 314 6.67 12.25 -30.15
N ARG A 315 7.69 11.47 -30.48
CA ARG A 315 7.96 11.04 -31.84
C ARG A 315 6.74 10.35 -32.45
N ASP A 316 6.24 10.93 -33.53
CA ASP A 316 5.18 10.35 -34.36
C ASP A 316 5.30 10.86 -35.82
N PRO A 317 4.43 10.44 -36.76
CA PRO A 317 4.46 10.93 -38.13
C PRO A 317 4.34 12.46 -38.28
N ASP A 318 3.71 13.14 -37.32
CA ASP A 318 3.49 14.59 -37.31
C ASP A 318 4.62 15.35 -36.58
N HIS A 319 5.37 14.68 -35.69
CA HIS A 319 6.46 15.20 -34.86
C HIS A 319 7.71 14.29 -34.91
N PRO A 320 8.38 14.15 -36.06
CA PRO A 320 9.47 13.18 -36.25
C PRO A 320 10.71 13.43 -35.38
N ASP A 321 10.89 14.66 -34.89
CA ASP A 321 12.02 15.07 -34.04
C ASP A 321 11.70 14.99 -32.53
N GLY A 322 10.52 14.47 -32.15
CA GLY A 322 10.12 14.32 -30.75
C GLY A 322 10.94 13.26 -29.99
N PRO A 323 10.97 13.32 -28.63
CA PRO A 323 11.52 12.24 -27.81
C PRO A 323 10.83 10.90 -28.11
N PRO A 324 11.57 9.78 -28.05
CA PRO A 324 11.00 8.45 -28.26
C PRO A 324 10.01 8.08 -27.16
N LEU A 325 9.02 7.25 -27.51
CA LEU A 325 8.07 6.67 -26.58
C LEU A 325 8.56 5.29 -26.11
N ILE A 326 8.74 5.17 -24.80
CA ILE A 326 9.14 3.93 -24.13
C ILE A 326 7.95 3.40 -23.32
N GLY A 327 7.43 2.25 -23.71
CA GLY A 327 6.41 1.52 -22.95
C GLY A 327 7.05 0.53 -21.99
N LEU A 328 6.62 0.52 -20.72
CA LEU A 328 7.01 -0.51 -19.76
C LEU A 328 5.85 -1.48 -19.55
N LEU A 329 6.15 -2.76 -19.74
CA LEU A 329 5.19 -3.85 -19.63
C LEU A 329 5.63 -4.81 -18.53
N GLY A 330 4.72 -5.14 -17.60
CA GLY A 330 5.07 -6.01 -16.47
C GLY A 330 4.13 -5.84 -15.27
N ASP A 331 4.60 -6.28 -14.11
CA ASP A 331 3.86 -6.23 -12.85
C ASP A 331 4.19 -4.97 -12.01
N SER A 332 4.10 -5.05 -10.68
CA SER A 332 4.47 -3.96 -9.76
C SER A 332 5.94 -3.56 -9.88
N THR A 333 6.84 -4.47 -10.27
CA THR A 333 8.26 -4.16 -10.49
C THR A 333 8.48 -3.28 -11.71
N ALA A 334 7.71 -3.51 -12.78
CA ALA A 334 7.65 -2.64 -13.95
C ALA A 334 7.05 -1.28 -13.60
N GLY A 335 6.00 -1.27 -12.76
CA GLY A 335 5.35 -0.05 -12.28
C GLY A 335 6.30 0.91 -11.58
N PHE A 336 7.07 0.41 -10.60
CA PHE A 336 8.05 1.23 -9.89
C PHE A 336 9.17 1.73 -10.81
N LEU A 337 9.68 0.88 -11.71
CA LEU A 337 10.72 1.29 -12.65
C LEU A 337 10.20 2.33 -13.66
N ALA A 338 8.95 2.21 -14.11
CA ALA A 338 8.34 3.15 -15.05
C ALA A 338 8.21 4.55 -14.45
N GLU A 339 7.81 4.63 -13.18
CA GLU A 339 7.72 5.90 -12.46
C GLU A 339 9.10 6.56 -12.33
N ALA A 340 10.13 5.79 -11.96
CA ALA A 340 11.49 6.31 -11.83
C ALA A 340 12.10 6.74 -13.16
N LEU A 341 11.94 5.93 -14.22
CA LEU A 341 12.38 6.28 -15.57
C LEU A 341 11.68 7.54 -16.08
N ARG A 342 10.37 7.66 -15.83
CA ARG A 342 9.59 8.86 -16.19
C ARG A 342 10.10 10.10 -15.48
N ALA A 343 10.26 10.05 -14.15
CA ALA A 343 10.76 11.18 -13.37
C ALA A 343 12.14 11.63 -13.87
N ARG A 344 13.01 10.68 -14.22
CA ARG A 344 14.35 10.95 -14.74
C ARG A 344 14.33 11.52 -16.16
N ALA A 345 13.49 10.98 -17.04
CA ALA A 345 13.36 11.41 -18.43
C ALA A 345 12.67 12.79 -18.56
N ASP A 346 11.71 13.09 -17.68
CA ASP A 346 11.04 14.40 -17.63
C ASP A 346 12.02 15.53 -17.24
N THR A 347 13.13 15.20 -16.56
CA THR A 347 14.14 16.18 -16.13
C THR A 347 15.00 16.70 -17.28
N ASP A 348 15.31 15.86 -18.27
CA ASP A 348 16.17 16.21 -19.42
C ASP A 348 15.46 16.09 -20.78
N HIS A 349 14.16 15.77 -20.76
CA HIS A 349 13.32 15.56 -21.94
C HIS A 349 13.87 14.49 -22.91
N SER A 350 14.55 13.47 -22.37
CA SER A 350 15.21 12.44 -23.17
C SER A 350 14.28 11.38 -23.76
N ALA A 351 13.13 11.11 -23.12
CA ALA A 351 12.11 10.16 -23.58
C ALA A 351 10.75 10.49 -22.95
N ALA A 352 9.67 9.97 -23.54
CA ALA A 352 8.40 9.82 -22.85
C ALA A 352 8.24 8.37 -22.37
N VAL A 353 7.88 8.20 -21.10
CA VAL A 353 7.77 6.87 -20.47
C VAL A 353 6.34 6.64 -20.03
N VAL A 354 5.81 5.48 -20.40
CA VAL A 354 4.44 5.08 -20.11
C VAL A 354 4.39 3.66 -19.56
N LEU A 355 3.44 3.39 -18.66
CA LEU A 355 3.20 2.06 -18.10
C LEU A 355 2.04 1.40 -18.87
N ASP A 356 2.24 0.15 -19.25
CA ASP A 356 1.30 -0.76 -19.93
C ASP A 356 1.10 -2.06 -19.13
N GLY A 357 1.32 -2.00 -17.82
CA GLY A 357 1.35 -3.14 -16.91
C GLY A 357 0.24 -3.14 -15.87
N VAL A 358 -0.15 -4.34 -15.44
CA VAL A 358 -1.13 -4.55 -14.37
C VAL A 358 -0.38 -5.07 -13.14
N TRP A 359 -0.54 -4.39 -12.00
CA TRP A 359 0.16 -4.79 -10.77
C TRP A 359 -0.23 -6.21 -10.35
N GLY A 360 0.76 -7.02 -10.00
CA GLY A 360 0.58 -8.45 -9.67
C GLY A 360 0.36 -9.38 -10.88
N CYS A 361 0.30 -8.84 -12.09
CA CYS A 361 0.07 -9.57 -13.33
C CYS A 361 1.32 -9.50 -14.23
N SER A 362 1.94 -10.66 -14.48
CA SER A 362 2.95 -10.78 -15.54
C SER A 362 2.27 -10.81 -16.92
N PRO A 363 2.79 -10.09 -17.93
CA PRO A 363 2.28 -10.10 -19.30
C PRO A 363 2.36 -11.46 -19.98
N VAL A 364 3.12 -12.42 -19.43
CA VAL A 364 3.22 -13.78 -19.99
C VAL A 364 2.29 -14.81 -19.34
N MET A 365 1.57 -14.41 -18.28
CA MET A 365 0.58 -15.27 -17.64
C MET A 365 -0.72 -15.33 -18.43
N ARG A 366 -1.09 -16.55 -18.85
CA ARG A 366 -2.35 -16.83 -19.56
C ARG A 366 -3.51 -16.91 -18.59
N GLU A 367 -4.72 -16.75 -19.11
CA GLU A 367 -5.96 -16.96 -18.35
C GLU A 367 -5.94 -18.33 -17.63
N GLY A 368 -6.26 -18.34 -16.34
CA GLY A 368 -6.25 -19.54 -15.50
C GLY A 368 -4.88 -19.96 -14.96
N MET A 369 -3.79 -19.24 -15.30
CA MET A 369 -2.53 -19.40 -14.58
C MET A 369 -2.63 -18.73 -13.20
N SER A 370 -2.20 -19.43 -12.17
CA SER A 370 -2.05 -18.88 -10.81
C SER A 370 -0.66 -19.17 -10.28
N TRP A 371 -0.24 -18.41 -9.28
CA TRP A 371 1.05 -18.60 -8.64
C TRP A 371 0.93 -18.54 -7.12
N ARG A 372 1.96 -19.04 -6.43
CA ARG A 372 2.06 -19.00 -4.97
C ARG A 372 3.48 -18.71 -4.53
N THR A 373 3.62 -18.21 -3.31
CA THR A 373 4.90 -18.16 -2.58
C THR A 373 4.92 -19.25 -1.52
N VAL A 374 6.09 -19.63 -1.01
CA VAL A 374 6.19 -20.59 0.10
C VAL A 374 5.92 -19.94 1.46
N ARG A 375 5.95 -18.60 1.56
CA ARG A 375 5.30 -17.88 2.66
C ARG A 375 3.76 -17.91 2.58
N SER A 376 3.18 -18.05 1.39
CA SER A 376 1.73 -18.03 1.14
C SER A 376 1.12 -19.40 0.82
N VAL A 377 1.66 -20.53 1.31
CA VAL A 377 1.07 -21.88 1.06
C VAL A 377 -0.39 -22.01 1.54
N ARG A 378 -0.94 -20.99 2.22
CA ARG A 378 -2.35 -20.90 2.60
C ARG A 378 -3.21 -19.96 1.74
N ASP A 379 -2.61 -19.05 0.98
CA ASP A 379 -3.30 -18.07 0.14
C ASP A 379 -2.85 -18.26 -1.33
N GLU A 380 -3.71 -18.91 -2.11
CA GLU A 380 -3.55 -19.00 -3.57
C GLU A 380 -3.91 -17.63 -4.17
N LEU A 381 -2.97 -16.97 -4.83
CA LEU A 381 -3.27 -15.78 -5.62
C LEU A 381 -3.79 -16.24 -6.99
N HIS A 382 -5.11 -16.22 -7.10
CA HIS A 382 -5.82 -16.50 -8.34
C HIS A 382 -6.11 -15.20 -9.06
N PHE A 383 -5.55 -15.06 -10.26
CA PHE A 383 -5.92 -14.01 -11.18
C PHE A 383 -6.93 -14.61 -12.16
N ASP A 384 -8.20 -14.27 -11.97
CA ASP A 384 -9.28 -14.52 -12.96
C ASP A 384 -9.16 -13.60 -14.18
N ILE A 385 -8.17 -12.70 -14.16
CA ILE A 385 -7.86 -11.78 -15.25
C ILE A 385 -6.90 -12.50 -16.19
N ALA A 386 -7.21 -12.51 -17.49
CA ALA A 386 -6.26 -12.86 -18.52
C ALA A 386 -5.16 -11.76 -18.57
N CYS A 387 -4.19 -11.82 -17.64
CA CYS A 387 -3.11 -10.83 -17.49
C CYS A 387 -2.43 -10.52 -18.84
N ARG A 388 -2.17 -11.57 -19.63
CA ARG A 388 -1.67 -11.44 -21.00
C ARG A 388 -2.62 -10.69 -21.95
N SER A 389 -3.92 -10.99 -21.96
CA SER A 389 -4.82 -10.29 -22.87
C SER A 389 -4.99 -8.83 -22.47
N ALA A 390 -4.95 -8.50 -21.18
CA ALA A 390 -4.94 -7.13 -20.71
C ALA A 390 -3.67 -6.38 -21.19
N ALA A 391 -2.50 -7.00 -21.08
CA ALA A 391 -1.24 -6.48 -21.63
C ALA A 391 -1.30 -6.29 -23.17
N GLU A 392 -1.83 -7.27 -23.90
CA GLU A 392 -2.01 -7.22 -25.35
C GLU A 392 -3.01 -6.13 -25.75
N ASP A 393 -4.11 -5.97 -25.01
CA ASP A 393 -5.13 -4.93 -25.25
C ASP A 393 -4.57 -3.52 -24.95
N GLU A 394 -3.81 -3.35 -23.87
CA GLU A 394 -3.14 -2.08 -23.56
C GLU A 394 -2.15 -1.68 -24.66
N LEU A 395 -1.34 -2.62 -25.11
CA LEU A 395 -0.41 -2.39 -26.21
C LEU A 395 -1.13 -2.15 -27.54
N ALA A 396 -2.19 -2.90 -27.84
CA ALA A 396 -2.93 -2.81 -29.10
C ALA A 396 -3.67 -1.47 -29.24
N SER A 397 -4.18 -0.96 -28.13
CA SER A 397 -4.98 0.26 -28.07
C SER A 397 -4.14 1.55 -27.90
N ARG A 398 -2.81 1.45 -27.79
CA ARG A 398 -1.93 2.61 -27.59
C ARG A 398 -1.61 3.33 -28.91
N GLU A 399 -1.95 4.62 -28.93
CA GLU A 399 -1.60 5.58 -29.99
C GLU A 399 -0.96 6.85 -29.38
N PRO A 400 0.22 7.30 -29.86
CA PRO A 400 1.09 6.62 -30.81
C PRO A 400 1.66 5.31 -30.24
N ALA A 401 2.06 4.37 -31.11
CA ALA A 401 2.69 3.12 -30.69
C ALA A 401 4.08 3.42 -30.08
N PRO A 402 4.53 2.70 -29.04
CA PRO A 402 5.86 2.87 -28.49
C PRO A 402 6.97 2.55 -29.51
N ASP A 403 8.06 3.32 -29.50
CA ASP A 403 9.26 2.99 -30.28
C ASP A 403 9.99 1.77 -29.65
N LEU A 404 9.90 1.65 -28.32
CA LEU A 404 10.53 0.62 -27.51
C LEU A 404 9.55 0.12 -26.44
N VAL A 405 9.45 -1.19 -26.28
CA VAL A 405 8.73 -1.82 -25.16
C VAL A 405 9.72 -2.58 -24.29
N VAL A 406 9.76 -2.23 -23.01
CA VAL A 406 10.61 -2.88 -22.00
C VAL A 406 9.75 -3.80 -21.16
N VAL A 407 10.01 -5.10 -21.24
CA VAL A 407 9.31 -6.14 -20.46
C VAL A 407 10.07 -6.40 -19.16
N VAL A 408 9.41 -6.16 -18.03
CA VAL A 408 9.97 -6.24 -16.68
C VAL A 408 9.15 -7.20 -15.83
N ASP A 409 9.67 -8.42 -15.65
CA ASP A 409 9.05 -9.49 -14.86
C ASP A 409 9.95 -9.89 -13.68
N HIS A 410 10.31 -8.93 -12.82
CA HIS A 410 11.24 -9.16 -11.71
C HIS A 410 10.58 -9.77 -10.46
N GLY A 411 9.76 -10.82 -10.60
CA GLY A 411 9.18 -11.45 -9.42
C GLY A 411 8.25 -12.61 -9.72
N THR A 412 7.08 -12.29 -10.27
CA THR A 412 5.98 -13.26 -10.46
C THR A 412 6.40 -14.51 -11.24
N VAL A 413 7.26 -14.37 -12.25
CA VAL A 413 7.78 -15.49 -13.05
C VAL A 413 8.70 -16.45 -12.28
N LEU A 414 9.33 -16.00 -11.19
CA LEU A 414 10.25 -16.83 -10.39
C LEU A 414 9.50 -17.72 -9.37
N LEU A 415 8.20 -17.50 -9.21
CA LEU A 415 7.36 -18.16 -8.22
C LEU A 415 6.90 -19.54 -8.69
N ASP A 416 6.27 -20.30 -7.79
CA ASP A 416 5.62 -21.55 -8.19
C ASP A 416 4.32 -21.23 -8.93
N HIS A 417 4.13 -21.81 -10.11
CA HIS A 417 2.91 -21.69 -10.90
C HIS A 417 2.06 -22.96 -10.82
N ARG A 418 0.74 -22.77 -10.82
CA ARG A 418 -0.23 -23.85 -10.92
C ARG A 418 -0.44 -24.20 -12.38
N ARG A 419 -0.20 -25.46 -12.73
CA ARG A 419 -0.48 -26.02 -14.04
C ARG A 419 -2.00 -26.18 -14.25
N PRO A 420 -2.47 -26.27 -15.51
CA PRO A 420 -3.87 -26.52 -15.82
C PRO A 420 -4.45 -27.82 -15.21
N ASP A 421 -3.59 -28.81 -14.94
CA ASP A 421 -3.97 -30.06 -14.27
C ASP A 421 -4.08 -29.94 -12.73
N GLY A 422 -3.82 -28.74 -12.19
CA GLY A 422 -3.89 -28.42 -10.78
C GLY A 422 -2.61 -28.72 -9.99
N THR A 423 -1.56 -29.24 -10.63
CA THR A 423 -0.26 -29.48 -9.99
C THR A 423 0.58 -28.20 -9.93
N TRP A 424 1.52 -28.14 -9.00
CA TRP A 424 2.43 -27.00 -8.84
C TRP A 424 3.76 -27.30 -9.49
N ALA A 425 4.26 -26.34 -10.25
CA ALA A 425 5.56 -26.40 -10.91
C ALA A 425 6.32 -25.10 -10.68
N SER A 426 7.63 -25.21 -10.66
CA SER A 426 8.58 -24.11 -10.60
C SER A 426 9.21 -23.90 -11.96
N LEU A 427 9.94 -22.79 -12.11
CA LEU A 427 10.69 -22.52 -13.34
C LEU A 427 11.77 -23.57 -13.68
N LEU A 428 12.12 -24.43 -12.71
CA LEU A 428 13.04 -25.56 -12.92
C LEU A 428 12.35 -26.75 -13.62
N ASP A 429 11.02 -26.76 -13.68
CA ASP A 429 10.26 -27.76 -14.41
C ASP A 429 10.25 -27.42 -15.91
N ALA A 430 10.77 -28.34 -16.73
CA ALA A 430 10.94 -28.13 -18.17
C ALA A 430 9.64 -27.75 -18.91
N ASP A 431 8.50 -28.33 -18.51
CA ASP A 431 7.21 -28.02 -19.15
C ASP A 431 6.78 -26.57 -18.87
N LEU A 432 6.95 -26.08 -17.63
CA LEU A 432 6.60 -24.70 -17.29
C LEU A 432 7.54 -23.71 -17.97
N ALA A 433 8.84 -24.01 -18.00
CA ALA A 433 9.82 -23.20 -18.72
C ALA A 433 9.48 -23.12 -20.21
N ALA A 434 9.06 -24.22 -20.85
CA ALA A 434 8.63 -24.24 -22.24
C ALA A 434 7.34 -23.43 -22.46
N ASP A 435 6.36 -23.56 -21.57
CA ASP A 435 5.10 -22.81 -21.64
C ASP A 435 5.34 -21.29 -21.52
N LEU A 436 6.19 -20.86 -20.58
CA LEU A 436 6.56 -19.46 -20.41
C LEU A 436 7.39 -18.94 -21.58
N THR A 437 8.32 -19.74 -22.11
CA THR A 437 9.06 -19.40 -23.33
C THR A 437 8.09 -19.12 -24.49
N ALA A 438 7.11 -20.01 -24.71
CA ALA A 438 6.11 -19.81 -25.75
C ALA A 438 5.23 -18.57 -25.51
N SER A 439 4.92 -18.23 -24.25
CA SER A 439 4.22 -16.98 -23.92
C SER A 439 5.08 -15.73 -24.20
N TYR A 440 6.37 -15.74 -23.86
CA TYR A 440 7.28 -14.64 -24.19
C TYR A 440 7.45 -14.50 -25.71
N THR A 441 7.59 -15.60 -26.46
CA THR A 441 7.64 -15.55 -27.93
C THR A 441 6.39 -14.87 -28.51
N ALA A 442 5.19 -15.27 -28.06
CA ALA A 442 3.95 -14.67 -28.53
C ALA A 442 3.87 -13.16 -28.20
N LEU A 443 4.33 -12.77 -27.02
CA LEU A 443 4.39 -11.35 -26.62
C LEU A 443 5.36 -10.56 -27.50
N VAL A 444 6.56 -11.10 -27.74
CA VAL A 444 7.58 -10.49 -28.62
C VAL A 444 7.02 -10.33 -30.03
N ASP A 445 6.38 -11.36 -30.59
CA ASP A 445 5.75 -11.32 -31.91
C ASP A 445 4.68 -10.22 -31.98
N ALA A 446 3.85 -10.08 -30.94
CA ALA A 446 2.80 -9.06 -30.88
C ALA A 446 3.37 -7.64 -30.83
N VAL A 447 4.45 -7.42 -30.06
CA VAL A 447 5.11 -6.12 -29.95
C VAL A 447 5.83 -5.75 -31.25
N THR A 448 6.61 -6.68 -31.79
CA THR A 448 7.41 -6.45 -33.01
C THR A 448 6.53 -6.27 -34.24
N ALA A 449 5.36 -6.93 -34.32
CA ALA A 449 4.37 -6.71 -35.37
C ALA A 449 3.82 -5.28 -35.43
N ARG A 450 3.94 -4.51 -34.33
CA ARG A 450 3.58 -3.08 -34.27
C ARG A 450 4.76 -2.15 -34.62
N GLY A 451 5.92 -2.70 -34.96
CA GLY A 451 7.13 -1.95 -35.32
C GLY A 451 7.97 -1.48 -34.13
N ALA A 452 7.60 -1.86 -32.90
CA ALA A 452 8.35 -1.54 -31.69
C ALA A 452 9.48 -2.54 -31.47
N ARG A 453 10.63 -2.07 -30.98
CA ARG A 453 11.69 -2.96 -30.47
C ARG A 453 11.33 -3.46 -29.07
N VAL A 454 11.79 -4.65 -28.73
CA VAL A 454 11.57 -5.25 -27.41
C VAL A 454 12.87 -5.24 -26.60
N VAL A 455 12.79 -4.81 -25.34
CA VAL A 455 13.83 -5.05 -24.34
C VAL A 455 13.30 -6.05 -23.33
N LEU A 456 13.92 -7.22 -23.23
CA LEU A 456 13.66 -8.17 -22.15
C LEU A 456 14.66 -7.93 -21.03
N THR A 457 14.19 -7.95 -19.79
CA THR A 457 15.05 -7.83 -18.61
C THR A 457 15.21 -9.18 -17.91
N THR A 458 16.41 -9.48 -17.42
CA THR A 458 16.61 -10.62 -16.50
C THR A 458 16.03 -10.29 -15.12
N ALA A 459 15.94 -11.24 -14.19
CA ALA A 459 15.53 -10.93 -12.82
C ALA A 459 16.56 -11.50 -11.85
N PRO A 460 16.98 -10.76 -10.82
CA PRO A 460 17.82 -11.35 -9.80
C PRO A 460 16.96 -12.31 -8.93
N PRO A 461 17.56 -13.31 -8.26
CA PRO A 461 16.81 -14.27 -7.44
C PRO A 461 15.99 -13.55 -6.37
N ALA A 462 14.82 -14.06 -5.98
CA ALA A 462 14.09 -13.51 -4.82
C ALA A 462 14.99 -13.56 -3.56
N ALA A 463 14.79 -12.63 -2.63
CA ALA A 463 15.62 -12.51 -1.43
C ALA A 463 14.85 -12.89 -0.15
N TRP A 464 14.15 -14.02 -0.17
CA TRP A 464 13.45 -14.56 0.99
C TRP A 464 14.27 -15.65 1.68
N PRO A 465 14.62 -15.47 2.98
CA PRO A 465 15.24 -16.55 3.74
C PRO A 465 14.34 -17.78 3.73
N GLU A 466 14.90 -18.93 3.32
CA GLU A 466 14.26 -20.25 3.35
C GLU A 466 13.12 -20.46 2.34
N ASP A 467 12.91 -19.58 1.35
CA ASP A 467 11.91 -19.77 0.28
C ASP A 467 12.54 -20.37 -1.00
N PRO A 468 11.98 -21.45 -1.58
CA PRO A 468 12.43 -22.04 -2.84
C PRO A 468 12.48 -21.09 -4.04
N SER A 469 11.71 -20.00 -4.06
CA SER A 469 11.80 -18.97 -5.11
C SER A 469 13.06 -18.11 -5.02
N SER A 470 13.78 -18.17 -3.89
CA SER A 470 15.10 -17.56 -3.71
C SER A 470 16.23 -18.44 -4.25
N ASP A 471 15.89 -19.60 -4.84
CA ASP A 471 16.83 -20.47 -5.52
C ASP A 471 17.44 -19.74 -6.74
N PRO A 472 18.77 -19.50 -6.76
CA PRO A 472 19.42 -18.82 -7.88
C PRO A 472 19.25 -19.56 -9.21
N ASP A 473 19.01 -20.88 -9.19
CA ASP A 473 18.81 -21.65 -10.41
C ASP A 473 17.50 -21.25 -11.12
N ARG A 474 16.49 -20.75 -10.40
CA ARG A 474 15.26 -20.22 -11.01
C ARG A 474 15.53 -18.91 -11.75
N ALA A 475 16.32 -18.02 -11.17
CA ALA A 475 16.75 -16.79 -11.84
C ALA A 475 17.60 -17.10 -13.08
N ALA A 476 18.48 -18.10 -12.99
CA ALA A 476 19.26 -18.57 -14.14
C ALA A 476 18.39 -19.21 -15.23
N ALA A 477 17.38 -19.99 -14.86
CA ALA A 477 16.40 -20.56 -15.79
C ALA A 477 15.60 -19.45 -16.49
N TYR A 478 15.19 -18.40 -15.75
CA TYR A 478 14.51 -17.24 -16.33
C TYR A 478 15.42 -16.48 -17.30
N ALA A 479 16.66 -16.21 -16.90
CA ALA A 479 17.67 -15.58 -17.75
C ALA A 479 17.87 -16.38 -19.05
N ALA A 480 17.90 -17.72 -18.97
CA ALA A 480 18.00 -18.57 -20.15
C ALA A 480 16.80 -18.43 -21.10
N ILE A 481 15.58 -18.29 -20.58
CA ILE A 481 14.37 -18.05 -21.39
C ILE A 481 14.49 -16.73 -22.15
N VAL A 482 14.82 -15.63 -21.46
CA VAL A 482 14.89 -14.31 -22.12
C VAL A 482 16.05 -14.21 -23.11
N HIS A 483 17.21 -14.79 -22.81
CA HIS A 483 18.35 -14.85 -23.74
C HIS A 483 18.09 -15.75 -24.95
N ALA A 484 17.25 -16.77 -24.84
CA ALA A 484 16.87 -17.60 -25.99
C ALA A 484 16.02 -16.83 -27.02
N LEU A 485 15.43 -15.70 -26.63
CA LEU A 485 14.60 -14.84 -27.47
C LEU A 485 15.36 -13.61 -28.01
N GLU A 486 16.64 -13.48 -27.69
CA GLU A 486 17.46 -12.36 -28.16
C GLU A 486 17.63 -12.43 -29.68
N ASP A 487 17.18 -11.38 -30.38
CA ASP A 487 17.24 -11.24 -31.83
C ASP A 487 17.80 -9.86 -32.21
N PRO A 488 19.06 -9.75 -32.66
CA PRO A 488 19.80 -8.49 -32.73
C PRO A 488 19.36 -7.37 -33.70
N PRO A 489 18.16 -7.38 -34.30
CA PRO A 489 17.53 -6.09 -34.61
C PRO A 489 16.22 -5.82 -33.84
N ALA A 490 15.52 -6.85 -33.36
CA ALA A 490 14.16 -6.73 -32.82
C ALA A 490 14.06 -6.87 -31.30
N VAL A 491 14.92 -7.69 -30.68
CA VAL A 491 14.87 -8.02 -29.25
C VAL A 491 16.26 -7.90 -28.64
N VAL A 492 16.38 -7.07 -27.60
CA VAL A 492 17.60 -6.88 -26.84
C VAL A 492 17.38 -7.35 -25.41
N VAL A 493 18.34 -8.08 -24.85
CA VAL A 493 18.30 -8.45 -23.43
C VAL A 493 19.15 -7.50 -22.61
N VAL A 494 18.58 -6.97 -21.53
CA VAL A 494 19.30 -6.17 -20.53
C VAL A 494 19.40 -6.99 -19.24
N ASP A 495 20.63 -7.33 -18.87
CA ASP A 495 20.94 -8.09 -17.65
C ASP A 495 20.89 -7.20 -16.40
N THR A 496 19.67 -6.82 -16.01
CA THR A 496 19.37 -6.10 -14.77
C THR A 496 19.82 -6.86 -13.52
N ALA A 497 19.88 -8.20 -13.57
CA ALA A 497 20.37 -9.00 -12.46
C ALA A 497 21.87 -8.76 -12.21
N ALA A 498 22.68 -8.73 -13.28
CA ALA A 498 24.10 -8.39 -13.20
C ALA A 498 24.33 -6.91 -12.83
N ILE A 499 23.49 -5.99 -13.31
CA ILE A 499 23.55 -4.57 -12.90
C ILE A 499 23.35 -4.45 -11.39
N LEU A 500 22.31 -5.08 -10.84
CA LEU A 500 22.03 -5.05 -9.41
C LEU A 500 23.12 -5.76 -8.59
N ALA A 501 23.68 -6.86 -9.10
CA ALA A 501 24.78 -7.56 -8.44
C ALA A 501 26.09 -6.74 -8.38
N SER A 502 26.30 -5.84 -9.34
CA SER A 502 27.48 -4.94 -9.38
C SER A 502 27.30 -3.64 -8.60
N HIS A 503 26.09 -3.34 -8.14
CA HIS A 503 25.74 -2.13 -7.38
C HIS A 503 25.07 -2.53 -6.05
N PRO A 504 25.85 -2.98 -5.04
CA PRO A 504 25.32 -3.45 -3.76
C PRO A 504 24.66 -2.34 -2.93
N ASP A 505 24.82 -1.07 -3.33
CA ASP A 505 24.12 0.09 -2.81
C ASP A 505 22.66 0.18 -3.27
N LEU A 506 22.28 -0.52 -4.35
CA LEU A 506 20.89 -0.63 -4.81
C LEU A 506 20.17 -1.74 -4.02
N ASP A 507 19.80 -1.40 -2.78
CA ASP A 507 19.20 -2.35 -1.85
C ASP A 507 17.75 -2.74 -2.20
N ARG A 508 17.32 -3.90 -1.71
CA ARG A 508 15.94 -4.38 -1.87
C ARG A 508 15.07 -3.99 -0.70
N ARG A 509 13.76 -3.93 -0.95
CA ARG A 509 12.77 -3.88 0.13
C ARG A 509 12.81 -5.17 0.94
N PRO A 510 12.36 -5.13 2.20
CA PRO A 510 12.23 -6.33 3.04
C PRO A 510 11.31 -7.41 2.46
N ASP A 511 10.49 -7.07 1.45
CA ASP A 511 9.65 -8.02 0.73
C ASP A 511 10.44 -8.93 -0.23
N GLY A 512 11.76 -8.76 -0.39
CA GLY A 512 12.64 -9.64 -1.14
C GLY A 512 12.49 -9.60 -2.67
N VAL A 513 11.53 -8.86 -3.21
CA VAL A 513 11.20 -8.79 -4.64
C VAL A 513 11.40 -7.38 -5.18
N HIS A 514 10.85 -6.38 -4.50
CA HIS A 514 10.93 -5.00 -4.95
C HIS A 514 12.25 -4.35 -4.54
N LEU A 515 12.73 -3.42 -5.37
CA LEU A 515 13.86 -2.55 -5.01
C LEU A 515 13.38 -1.42 -4.08
N ALA A 516 14.26 -0.98 -3.19
CA ALA A 516 14.02 0.22 -2.40
C ALA A 516 13.86 1.45 -3.32
N PRO A 517 13.10 2.50 -2.93
CA PRO A 517 12.82 3.62 -3.82
C PRO A 517 14.07 4.31 -4.41
N ASP A 518 15.12 4.47 -3.61
CA ASP A 518 16.43 4.98 -4.02
C ASP A 518 17.16 4.00 -4.96
N ALA A 519 17.05 2.70 -4.71
CA ALA A 519 17.58 1.66 -5.58
C ALA A 519 16.89 1.61 -6.96
N VAL A 520 15.56 1.80 -7.01
CA VAL A 520 14.80 1.91 -8.27
C VAL A 520 15.24 3.15 -9.05
N ALA A 521 15.42 4.28 -8.37
CA ALA A 521 15.90 5.52 -9.00
C ALA A 521 17.33 5.35 -9.56
N GLY A 522 18.24 4.74 -8.79
CA GLY A 522 19.59 4.43 -9.25
C GLY A 522 19.62 3.46 -10.43
N LEU A 523 18.74 2.45 -10.44
CA LEU A 523 18.58 1.56 -11.59
C LEU A 523 18.06 2.32 -12.83
N ALA A 524 17.09 3.22 -12.66
CA ALA A 524 16.57 4.04 -13.74
C ALA A 524 17.66 4.95 -14.34
N ASP A 525 18.52 5.55 -13.51
CA ASP A 525 19.67 6.35 -13.97
C ASP A 525 20.66 5.55 -14.82
N LEU A 526 20.86 4.28 -14.48
CA LEU A 526 21.73 3.38 -15.24
C LEU A 526 21.09 2.92 -16.55
N LEU A 527 19.78 2.68 -16.56
CA LEU A 527 19.07 2.11 -17.70
C LEU A 527 18.66 3.15 -18.75
N LEU A 528 18.19 4.33 -18.32
CA LEU A 528 17.58 5.31 -19.22
C LEU A 528 18.45 5.67 -20.43
N PRO A 529 19.76 5.97 -20.29
CA PRO A 529 20.59 6.32 -21.45
C PRO A 529 20.61 5.22 -22.52
N ARG A 530 20.66 3.95 -22.09
CA ARG A 530 20.67 2.80 -22.99
C ARG A 530 19.30 2.58 -23.64
N LEU A 531 18.22 2.76 -22.89
CA LEU A 531 16.86 2.63 -23.42
C LEU A 531 16.57 3.71 -24.48
N VAL A 532 16.99 4.95 -24.25
CA VAL A 532 16.87 6.05 -25.23
C VAL A 532 17.65 5.75 -26.50
N GLU A 533 18.87 5.21 -26.38
CA GLU A 533 19.69 4.79 -27.54
C GLU A 533 18.98 3.69 -28.34
N LEU A 534 18.41 2.69 -27.67
CA LEU A 534 17.70 1.58 -28.30
C LEU A 534 16.41 2.02 -28.98
N ALA A 535 15.68 2.96 -28.39
CA ALA A 535 14.47 3.54 -28.97
C ALA A 535 14.77 4.49 -30.16
N GLY A 536 15.96 5.09 -30.18
CA GLY A 536 16.37 6.03 -31.22
C GLY A 536 16.86 5.39 -32.53
N ALA A 537 17.27 4.12 -32.51
CA ALA A 537 17.77 3.42 -33.69
C ALA A 537 16.63 2.72 -34.47
N PRO A 538 16.60 2.78 -35.81
CA PRO A 538 15.52 2.17 -36.61
C PRO A 538 15.55 0.64 -36.51
N ALA A 539 14.41 0.00 -36.27
CA ALA A 539 14.29 -1.46 -36.39
C ALA A 539 14.49 -1.86 -37.86
N GLU A 540 15.70 -2.30 -38.24
CA GLU A 540 15.94 -2.84 -39.58
C GLU A 540 15.28 -4.24 -39.63
N GLY A 541 14.26 -4.38 -40.49
CA GLY A 541 13.42 -5.57 -40.62
C GLY A 541 13.94 -6.66 -41.54
#